data_AF-A0A7S6RGZ4-F1
#
_entry.id   AF-A0A7S6RGZ4-F1
#
_cell.length_a   1.000
_cell.length_b   1.000
_cell.length_c   1.000
_cell.angle_alpha   90.00
_cell.angle_beta   90.00
_cell.angle_gamma   90.00
#
_symmetry.space_group_name_H-M   'P 1'
#
loop_
_entity.id
_entity.type
_entity.pdbx_description
1 polymer ?
#
loop_
_entity_poly.entity_id
_entity_poly.type
_entity_poly.pdbx_seq_one_letter_code
_entity_poly.pdbx_strand_id
1 'polypeptide(L)'
;MNNSVFAHIPMSLNQKETVCSQTSLEKLTTHLLRDLPSYANRASQRARRRSRSSDIYSYMLVAGKPEFAPLPLNIDESQNTTIVEQVFFTTLHRQYIGGKAIKSQQFHWLLLTNSLTGWRLVMMFTQEGNYPQQQVVSPPRDSSNGLVAQAVKTWLRDCRAQ
;
A
#
# COMPACT_ATOMS: atom_id res chain seq x y z
N MET A 1 -54.30 17.79 -24.13
CA MET A 1 -52.98 17.65 -24.78
C MET A 1 -51.93 18.22 -23.84
N ASN A 2 -50.95 17.38 -23.47
CA ASN A 2 -49.57 17.69 -23.06
C ASN A 2 -49.13 16.87 -21.83
N ASN A 3 -48.61 15.67 -22.12
CA ASN A 3 -47.81 14.87 -21.21
C ASN A 3 -46.39 15.46 -21.16
N SER A 4 -45.90 15.88 -19.98
CA SER A 4 -44.46 16.07 -19.78
C SER A 4 -43.85 14.77 -19.27
N VAL A 5 -43.27 14.00 -20.19
CA VAL A 5 -42.42 12.86 -19.85
C VAL A 5 -41.04 13.41 -19.50
N PHE A 6 -40.67 13.35 -18.22
CA PHE A 6 -39.28 13.56 -17.81
C PHE A 6 -38.47 12.36 -18.32
N ALA A 7 -37.75 12.56 -19.43
CA ALA A 7 -36.76 11.62 -19.91
C ALA A 7 -35.68 11.43 -18.83
N HIS A 8 -35.66 10.26 -18.22
CA HIS A 8 -34.50 9.81 -17.44
C HIS A 8 -33.37 9.61 -18.43
N ILE A 9 -32.43 10.55 -18.46
CA ILE A 9 -31.17 10.38 -19.15
C ILE A 9 -30.44 9.24 -18.43
N PRO A 10 -30.15 8.09 -19.08
CA PRO A 10 -29.23 7.15 -18.48
C PRO A 10 -27.87 7.84 -18.45
N MET A 11 -27.46 8.24 -17.25
CA MET A 11 -26.10 8.70 -16.98
C MET A 11 -25.18 7.52 -17.26
N SER A 12 -24.70 7.41 -18.49
CA SER A 12 -23.66 6.48 -18.89
C SER A 12 -22.43 6.86 -18.08
N LEU A 13 -22.22 6.14 -16.97
CA LEU A 13 -20.95 6.09 -16.26
C LEU A 13 -19.96 5.44 -17.22
N ASN A 14 -19.39 6.27 -18.10
CA ASN A 14 -18.24 5.92 -18.91
C ASN A 14 -17.04 5.86 -17.94
N GLN A 15 -17.03 4.85 -17.06
CA GLN A 15 -15.90 4.52 -16.22
C GLN A 15 -14.82 4.06 -17.19
N LYS A 16 -13.92 4.99 -17.54
CA LYS A 16 -12.73 4.69 -18.31
C LYS A 16 -11.95 3.66 -17.49
N GLU A 17 -12.04 2.39 -17.87
CA GLU A 17 -11.29 1.33 -17.23
C GLU A 17 -9.81 1.68 -17.37
N THR A 18 -9.20 2.06 -16.26
CA THR A 18 -7.79 2.44 -16.26
C THR A 18 -6.95 1.18 -16.32
N VAL A 19 -5.76 1.26 -16.91
CA VAL A 19 -4.82 0.13 -17.00
C VAL A 19 -4.60 -0.49 -15.62
N CYS A 20 -4.55 0.33 -14.57
CA CYS A 20 -4.41 -0.13 -13.20
C CYS A 20 -5.59 -0.92 -12.65
N SER A 21 -6.81 -0.73 -13.16
CA SER A 21 -8.01 -1.44 -12.67
C SER A 21 -8.10 -2.88 -13.18
N GLN A 22 -7.54 -3.15 -14.36
CA GLN A 22 -7.53 -4.47 -15.00
C GLN A 22 -6.20 -5.24 -14.83
N THR A 23 -5.21 -4.62 -14.19
CA THR A 23 -3.90 -5.24 -14.00
C THR A 23 -3.96 -6.31 -12.90
N SER A 24 -3.34 -7.47 -13.15
CA SER A 24 -3.19 -8.53 -12.13
C SER A 24 -2.43 -8.03 -10.91
N LEU A 25 -2.70 -8.63 -9.74
CA LEU A 25 -2.02 -8.27 -8.50
C LEU A 25 -0.50 -8.26 -8.64
N GLU A 26 0.07 -9.23 -9.33
CA GLU A 26 1.51 -9.40 -9.51
C GLU A 26 2.14 -8.24 -10.29
N LYS A 27 1.51 -7.86 -11.40
CA LYS A 27 1.97 -6.72 -12.22
C LYS A 27 1.79 -5.40 -11.46
N LEU A 28 0.63 -5.23 -10.81
CA LEU A 28 0.33 -4.05 -10.00
C LEU A 28 1.39 -3.86 -8.91
N THR A 29 1.65 -4.90 -8.13
CA THR A 29 2.58 -4.87 -7.00
C THR A 29 4.02 -4.71 -7.44
N THR A 30 4.41 -5.29 -8.58
CA THR A 30 5.73 -5.06 -9.17
C THR A 30 5.96 -3.58 -9.48
N HIS A 31 4.98 -2.91 -10.10
CA HIS A 31 5.07 -1.47 -10.36
C HIS A 31 4.99 -0.63 -9.08
N LEU A 32 4.09 -0.99 -8.17
CA LEU A 32 3.94 -0.34 -6.86
C LEU A 32 5.27 -0.34 -6.11
N LEU A 33 5.90 -1.51 -5.94
CA LEU A 33 7.12 -1.66 -5.13
C LEU A 33 8.34 -1.00 -5.77
N ARG A 34 8.41 -0.96 -7.11
CA ARG A 34 9.43 -0.18 -7.83
C ARG A 34 9.35 1.30 -7.47
N ASP A 35 8.14 1.86 -7.41
CA ASP A 35 7.92 3.29 -7.21
C ASP A 35 7.78 3.66 -5.71
N LEU A 36 7.53 2.67 -4.84
CA LEU A 36 7.21 2.85 -3.42
C LEU A 36 8.23 3.71 -2.67
N PRO A 37 9.57 3.55 -2.84
CA PRO A 37 10.54 4.41 -2.18
C PRO A 37 10.31 5.90 -2.47
N SER A 38 9.97 6.25 -3.71
CA SER A 38 9.71 7.63 -4.10
C SER A 38 8.44 8.18 -3.41
N TYR A 39 7.37 7.39 -3.36
CA TYR A 39 6.12 7.80 -2.70
C TYR A 39 6.28 7.90 -1.17
N ALA A 40 6.96 6.92 -0.55
CA ALA A 40 7.24 6.90 0.88
C ALA A 40 8.11 8.08 1.30
N ASN A 41 9.17 8.39 0.55
CA ASN A 41 10.04 9.51 0.86
C ASN A 41 9.32 10.85 0.72
N ARG A 42 8.45 11.02 -0.29
CA ARG A 42 7.57 12.21 -0.37
C ARG A 42 6.64 12.33 0.82
N ALA A 43 6.02 11.23 1.26
CA ALA A 43 5.15 11.20 2.44
C ALA A 43 5.94 11.57 3.72
N SER A 44 7.12 10.98 3.92
CA SER A 44 8.05 11.28 5.02
C SER A 44 8.38 12.77 5.08
N GLN A 45 8.82 13.35 3.96
CA GLN A 45 9.19 14.76 3.89
C GLN A 45 8.01 15.69 4.16
N ARG A 46 6.81 15.35 3.68
CA ARG A 46 5.59 16.12 3.98
C ARG A 46 5.19 16.05 5.45
N ALA A 47 5.35 14.89 6.09
CA ALA A 47 5.08 14.73 7.52
C ALA A 47 6.05 15.57 8.37
N ARG A 48 7.35 15.59 8.03
CA ARG A 48 8.37 16.40 8.71
C ARG A 48 8.08 17.88 8.72
N ARG A 49 7.76 18.42 7.55
CA ARG A 49 7.46 19.86 7.40
C ARG A 49 6.31 20.28 8.31
N ARG A 50 5.40 19.35 8.65
CA ARG A 50 4.30 19.59 9.58
C ARG A 50 4.71 19.49 11.05
N SER A 51 5.62 18.59 11.43
CA SER A 51 5.89 18.32 12.86
C SER A 51 6.92 19.24 13.53
N ARG A 52 7.63 20.11 12.78
CA ARG A 52 8.63 21.11 13.27
C ARG A 52 9.71 20.65 14.28
N SER A 53 9.76 19.37 14.70
CA SER A 53 10.61 18.92 15.81
C SER A 53 10.83 17.39 15.86
N SER A 54 11.26 16.76 14.77
CA SER A 54 11.72 15.36 14.87
C SER A 54 13.20 15.23 14.50
N ASP A 55 14.05 15.07 15.50
CA ASP A 55 15.47 14.67 15.35
C ASP A 55 15.62 13.25 14.78
N ILE A 56 14.50 12.53 14.62
CA ILE A 56 14.42 11.21 14.01
C ILE A 56 13.89 11.32 12.60
N TYR A 57 14.71 10.89 11.63
CA TYR A 57 14.29 10.88 10.24
C TYR A 57 14.58 9.66 9.41
N SER A 58 13.56 9.15 8.72
CA SER A 58 13.60 7.89 7.98
C SER A 58 13.38 8.11 6.49
N TYR A 59 14.22 7.44 5.69
CA TYR A 59 14.09 7.33 4.24
C TYR A 59 14.03 5.86 3.84
N MET A 60 13.07 5.52 2.98
CA MET A 60 13.03 4.21 2.35
C MET A 60 14.08 4.18 1.24
N LEU A 61 15.00 3.22 1.32
CA LEU A 61 16.05 3.01 0.33
C LEU A 61 15.55 2.10 -0.80
N VAL A 62 14.89 1.00 -0.43
CA VAL A 62 14.43 -0.02 -1.39
C VAL A 62 13.23 -0.78 -0.82
N ALA A 63 12.37 -1.25 -1.72
CA ALA A 63 11.36 -2.26 -1.45
C ALA A 63 11.79 -3.58 -2.11
N GLY A 64 11.70 -4.67 -1.37
CA GLY A 64 12.04 -6.02 -1.80
C GLY A 64 11.02 -6.62 -2.76
N LYS A 65 11.30 -7.84 -3.23
CA LYS A 65 10.40 -8.59 -4.10
C LYS A 65 9.08 -8.94 -3.38
N PRO A 66 7.92 -8.85 -4.06
CA PRO A 66 6.66 -9.30 -3.49
C PRO A 66 6.58 -10.83 -3.45
N GLU A 67 5.84 -11.34 -2.46
CA GLU A 67 5.43 -12.72 -2.32
C GLU A 67 3.90 -12.78 -2.12
N PHE A 68 3.26 -13.74 -2.77
CA PHE A 68 1.79 -13.83 -2.86
C PHE A 68 1.22 -15.04 -2.09
N ALA A 69 2.08 -15.85 -1.48
CA ALA A 69 1.63 -16.94 -0.64
C ALA A 69 0.84 -16.37 0.55
N PRO A 70 -0.44 -16.74 0.74
CA PRO A 70 -1.18 -16.32 1.91
C PRO A 70 -0.53 -16.90 3.16
N LEU A 71 -0.74 -16.24 4.31
CA LEU A 71 -0.35 -16.85 5.58
C LEU A 71 -1.17 -18.14 5.76
N PRO A 72 -0.56 -19.27 6.18
CA PRO A 72 -1.30 -20.49 6.45
C PRO A 72 -2.17 -20.28 7.70
N LEU A 73 -3.38 -19.80 7.48
CA LEU A 73 -4.39 -19.68 8.52
C LEU A 73 -5.20 -20.99 8.51
N ASN A 74 -5.31 -21.67 9.65
CA ASN A 74 -6.22 -22.79 9.83
C ASN A 74 -7.66 -22.26 9.88
N ILE A 75 -8.19 -21.83 8.73
CA ILE A 75 -9.56 -21.37 8.56
C ILE A 75 -10.23 -22.36 7.62
N ASP A 76 -11.36 -22.94 8.03
CA ASP A 76 -12.17 -23.81 7.17
C ASP A 76 -12.51 -23.09 5.87
N GLU A 77 -12.03 -23.63 4.74
CA GLU A 77 -12.13 -23.07 3.38
C GLU A 77 -13.58 -22.92 2.85
N SER A 78 -14.58 -23.21 3.68
CA SER A 78 -16.01 -23.26 3.31
C SER A 78 -16.67 -21.90 3.08
N GLN A 79 -15.95 -20.78 3.25
CA GLN A 79 -16.45 -19.43 2.96
C GLN A 79 -15.55 -18.65 1.97
N ASN A 80 -15.06 -19.32 0.94
CA ASN A 80 -14.29 -18.71 -0.16
C ASN A 80 -15.11 -17.68 -0.96
N THR A 81 -15.18 -16.46 -0.42
CA THR A 81 -15.57 -15.23 -1.12
C THR A 81 -14.54 -14.13 -0.83
N THR A 82 -13.25 -14.47 -0.81
CA THR A 82 -12.19 -13.53 -0.46
C THR A 82 -11.91 -12.55 -1.60
N ILE A 83 -12.70 -11.48 -1.60
CA ILE A 83 -12.53 -10.22 -2.34
C ILE A 83 -11.17 -9.52 -2.00
N VAL A 84 -10.40 -10.09 -1.08
CA VAL A 84 -9.18 -9.54 -0.51
C VAL A 84 -7.99 -10.46 -0.81
N GLU A 85 -6.96 -9.88 -1.40
CA GLU A 85 -5.70 -10.55 -1.72
C GLU A 85 -4.56 -10.04 -0.84
N GLN A 86 -3.62 -10.93 -0.51
CA GLN A 86 -2.49 -10.63 0.35
C GLN A 86 -1.19 -10.56 -0.46
N VAL A 87 -0.35 -9.58 -0.13
CA VAL A 87 0.99 -9.41 -0.67
C VAL A 87 1.95 -9.20 0.49
N PHE A 88 2.96 -10.05 0.60
CA PHE A 88 4.07 -9.86 1.51
C PHE A 88 5.24 -9.18 0.80
N PHE A 89 5.91 -8.24 1.46
CA PHE A 89 7.16 -7.65 0.97
C PHE A 89 7.98 -7.07 2.11
N THR A 90 9.26 -6.79 1.82
CA THR A 90 10.16 -6.14 2.77
C THR A 90 10.56 -4.75 2.31
N THR A 91 10.96 -3.88 3.23
CA THR A 91 11.57 -2.58 2.90
C THR A 91 12.82 -2.37 3.74
N LEU A 92 13.80 -1.68 3.16
CA LEU A 92 15.00 -1.25 3.87
C LEU A 92 14.96 0.26 4.06
N HIS A 93 15.01 0.69 5.30
CA HIS A 93 14.99 2.08 5.69
C HIS A 93 16.36 2.51 6.23
N ARG A 94 16.72 3.77 5.97
CA ARG A 94 17.79 4.48 6.69
C ARG A 94 17.14 5.49 7.61
N GLN A 95 17.39 5.36 8.91
CA GLN A 95 16.97 6.31 9.92
C GLN A 95 18.17 7.11 10.40
N TYR A 96 17.96 8.39 10.66
CA TYR A 96 18.94 9.29 11.27
C TYR A 96 18.43 9.65 12.65
N ILE A 97 19.20 9.32 13.68
CA ILE A 97 18.88 9.57 15.09
C ILE A 97 20.11 10.24 15.70
N GLY A 98 19.96 11.48 16.19
CA GLY A 98 21.09 12.22 16.78
C GLY A 98 22.30 12.34 15.83
N GLY A 99 22.03 12.53 14.53
CA GLY A 99 23.06 12.62 13.49
C GLY A 99 23.68 11.29 13.05
N LYS A 100 23.34 10.16 13.68
CA LYS A 100 23.84 8.83 13.31
C LYS A 100 22.88 8.13 12.36
N ALA A 101 23.41 7.55 11.28
CA ALA A 101 22.64 6.76 10.33
C ALA A 101 22.58 5.30 10.79
N ILE A 102 21.37 4.80 11.05
CA ILE A 102 21.09 3.38 11.30
C ILE A 102 20.22 2.83 10.17
N LYS A 103 20.31 1.53 9.91
CA LYS A 103 19.43 0.84 8.95
C LYS A 103 18.45 -0.02 9.72
N SER A 104 17.21 -0.07 9.24
CA SER A 104 16.18 -0.97 9.75
C SER A 104 15.46 -1.65 8.59
N GLN A 105 15.05 -2.89 8.80
CA GLN A 105 14.26 -3.64 7.83
C GLN A 105 12.83 -3.74 8.36
N GLN A 106 11.85 -3.52 7.48
CA GLN A 106 10.44 -3.72 7.81
C GLN A 106 9.86 -4.81 6.93
N PHE A 107 8.91 -5.56 7.49
CA PHE A 107 8.22 -6.67 6.83
C PHE A 107 6.74 -6.32 6.81
N HIS A 108 6.12 -6.39 5.64
CA HIS A 108 4.79 -5.85 5.43
C HIS A 108 3.85 -6.94 4.88
N TRP A 109 2.67 -7.04 5.48
CA TRP A 109 1.52 -7.73 4.90
C TRP A 109 0.56 -6.69 4.39
N LEU A 110 0.39 -6.64 3.09
CA LEU A 110 -0.46 -5.69 2.39
C LEU A 110 -1.68 -6.44 1.88
N LEU A 111 -2.86 -6.03 2.35
CA LEU A 111 -4.12 -6.63 1.93
C LEU A 111 -4.84 -5.66 1.00
N LEU A 112 -5.05 -6.09 -0.23
CA LEU A 112 -5.65 -5.30 -1.29
C LEU A 112 -6.98 -5.91 -1.72
N THR A 113 -7.85 -5.09 -2.27
CA THR A 113 -9.08 -5.54 -2.92
C THR A 113 -9.21 -4.87 -4.27
N ASN A 114 -9.69 -5.62 -5.28
CA ASN A 114 -10.02 -5.03 -6.57
C ASN A 114 -11.52 -4.70 -6.66
N SER A 115 -11.82 -3.60 -7.35
CA SER A 115 -13.20 -3.16 -7.61
C SER A 115 -13.29 -2.66 -9.05
N LEU A 116 -14.50 -2.31 -9.52
CA LEU A 116 -14.69 -1.70 -10.85
C LEU A 116 -13.84 -0.45 -11.09
N THR A 117 -13.47 0.25 -10.03
CA THR A 117 -12.64 1.47 -10.10
C THR A 117 -11.17 1.20 -9.78
N GLY A 118 -10.77 -0.07 -9.62
CA GLY A 118 -9.40 -0.53 -9.39
C GLY A 118 -9.05 -0.86 -7.94
N TRP A 119 -7.78 -1.23 -7.76
CA TRP A 119 -7.22 -1.74 -6.51
C TRP A 119 -7.23 -0.73 -5.37
N ARG A 120 -7.60 -1.18 -4.17
CA ARG A 120 -7.59 -0.39 -2.93
C ARG A 120 -6.92 -1.15 -1.79
N LEU A 121 -6.30 -0.38 -0.89
CA LEU A 121 -5.80 -0.90 0.37
C LEU A 121 -6.98 -1.19 1.31
N VAL A 122 -7.06 -2.42 1.80
CA VAL A 122 -7.95 -2.84 2.89
C VAL A 122 -7.25 -2.59 4.21
N MET A 123 -6.12 -3.24 4.43
CA MET A 123 -5.35 -3.17 5.67
C MET A 123 -3.88 -3.47 5.42
N MET A 124 -3.02 -3.04 6.34
CA MET A 124 -1.59 -3.34 6.29
C MET A 124 -1.07 -3.66 7.68
N PHE A 125 -0.25 -4.70 7.79
CA PHE A 125 0.50 -5.00 9.00
C PHE A 125 1.99 -4.79 8.77
N THR A 126 2.71 -4.43 9.81
CA THR A 126 4.16 -4.29 9.73
C THR A 126 4.86 -4.85 10.96
N GLN A 127 5.93 -5.58 10.71
CA GLN A 127 6.94 -5.94 11.71
C GLN A 127 8.22 -5.16 11.45
N GLU A 128 8.91 -4.80 12.53
CA GLU A 128 10.23 -4.20 12.48
C GLU A 128 11.28 -5.26 12.82
N GLY A 129 12.34 -5.30 12.02
CA GLY A 129 13.53 -6.08 12.25
C GLY A 129 14.76 -5.20 12.26
N ASN A 130 15.78 -5.69 12.95
CA ASN A 130 17.09 -5.07 12.88
C ASN A 130 17.74 -5.35 11.52
N TYR A 131 18.73 -4.54 11.15
CA TYR A 131 19.57 -4.80 9.99
C TYR A 131 21.03 -4.58 10.38
N PRO A 132 21.97 -5.47 10.00
CA PRO A 132 21.81 -6.60 9.07
C PRO A 132 21.28 -7.90 9.70
N GLN A 133 21.22 -8.00 11.03
CA GLN A 133 20.62 -9.18 11.67
C GLN A 133 19.12 -9.19 11.37
N GLN A 134 18.67 -10.07 10.46
CA GLN A 134 17.26 -10.27 10.06
C GLN A 134 16.36 -10.85 11.18
N GLN A 135 16.73 -10.61 12.43
CA GLN A 135 15.93 -10.99 13.58
C GLN A 135 14.75 -10.03 13.66
N VAL A 136 13.55 -10.57 13.45
CA VAL A 136 12.29 -9.85 13.63
C VAL A 136 12.12 -9.57 15.11
N VAL A 137 12.08 -8.29 15.49
CA VAL A 137 12.13 -7.86 16.90
C VAL A 137 10.73 -7.57 17.44
N SER A 138 9.78 -7.24 16.56
CA SER A 138 8.43 -6.84 16.98
C SER A 138 7.33 -7.79 16.49
N PRO A 139 6.23 -7.96 17.24
CA PRO A 139 5.01 -8.55 16.70
C PRO A 139 4.47 -7.70 15.54
N PRO A 140 3.67 -8.28 14.62
CA PRO A 140 3.02 -7.50 13.57
C PRO A 140 2.04 -6.50 14.20
N ARG A 141 2.12 -5.24 13.77
CA ARG A 141 1.20 -4.18 14.20
C ARG A 141 0.43 -3.65 13.02
N ASP A 142 -0.83 -3.28 13.24
CA ASP A 142 -1.61 -2.57 12.22
C ASP A 142 -0.90 -1.25 11.87
N SER A 143 -0.56 -1.12 10.60
CA SER A 143 0.13 0.00 10.00
C SER A 143 -0.65 0.58 8.82
N SER A 144 -1.96 0.34 8.74
CA SER A 144 -2.88 0.83 7.70
C SER A 144 -2.93 2.36 7.60
N ASN A 145 -2.52 3.05 8.66
CA ASN A 145 -2.37 4.51 8.70
C ASN A 145 -0.91 4.99 8.74
N GLY A 146 0.04 4.05 8.72
CA GLY A 146 1.48 4.32 8.72
C GLY A 146 1.99 4.90 7.40
N LEU A 147 3.23 5.38 7.43
CA LEU A 147 3.85 6.08 6.30
C LEU A 147 3.88 5.25 5.01
N VAL A 148 4.23 3.96 5.13
CA VAL A 148 4.25 3.05 3.98
C VAL A 148 2.83 2.83 3.42
N ALA A 149 1.82 2.66 4.27
CA ALA A 149 0.43 2.51 3.83
C ALA A 149 -0.09 3.78 3.13
N GLN A 150 0.27 4.97 3.63
CA GLN A 150 -0.09 6.23 2.98
C GLN A 150 0.58 6.38 1.60
N ALA A 151 1.83 5.92 1.47
CA ALA A 151 2.52 5.88 0.19
C ALA A 151 1.81 4.94 -0.79
N VAL A 152 1.42 3.74 -0.34
CA VAL A 152 0.64 2.78 -1.14
C VAL A 152 -0.71 3.36 -1.55
N LYS A 153 -1.49 3.94 -0.61
CA LYS A 153 -2.78 4.58 -0.91
C LYS A 153 -2.63 5.68 -1.98
N THR A 154 -1.58 6.48 -1.87
CA THR A 154 -1.30 7.56 -2.82
C THR A 154 -0.90 7.02 -4.19
N TRP A 155 -0.02 6.03 -4.25
CA TRP A 155 0.36 5.38 -5.51
C TRP A 155 -0.86 4.74 -6.19
N LEU A 156 -1.67 3.97 -5.46
CA LEU A 156 -2.88 3.34 -5.99
C LEU A 156 -3.88 4.37 -6.52
N ARG A 157 -4.00 5.53 -5.84
CA ARG A 157 -4.84 6.63 -6.33
C ARG A 157 -4.32 7.19 -7.65
N ASP A 158 -3.03 7.45 -7.73
CA ASP A 158 -2.42 8.04 -8.93
C ASP A 158 -2.47 7.03 -10.09
N CYS A 159 -2.30 5.73 -9.81
CA CYS A 159 -2.48 4.62 -10.76
C CYS A 159 -3.90 4.62 -11.38
N ARG A 160 -4.93 4.80 -10.55
CA ARG A 160 -6.33 4.85 -11.01
C ARG A 160 -6.69 6.14 -11.78
N ALA A 161 -5.84 7.16 -11.73
CA ALA A 161 -6.08 8.44 -12.40
C ALA A 161 -5.42 8.52 -13.79
N GLN A 162 -4.66 7.49 -14.18
CA GLN A 162 -4.03 7.36 -15.50
C GLN A 162 -5.01 6.75 -16.50
#